data_AF-A0A917BWT8-F1
#
_entry.id   AF-A0A917BWT8-F1
#
_cell.length_a   1.000
_cell.length_b   1.000
_cell.length_c   1.000
_cell.angle_alpha   90.00
_cell.angle_beta   90.00
_cell.angle_gamma   90.00
#
_symmetry.space_group_name_H-M   'P 1'
#
loop_
_entity.id
_entity.type
_entity.pdbx_description
1 polymer ?
#
loop_
_entity_poly.entity_id
_entity_poly.type
_entity_poly.pdbx_seq_one_letter_code
_entity_poly.pdbx_strand_id
1 'polypeptide(L)'
;MTGATGDTGATGATGATGATGDTGATGATGATGDAGATGAIGATGATGDPGSGAIIPFASGLPTSMTTVLGGTLNTSGLIGFGNNTSGVTATGGTINLTGAAGTELNFAFSVPRAGTITSLAAYFSTTTGLTLVGSTVTITATLFRSTTPDNTFTAVPGAVVTLSPSLTGVLALGTISSGITSGLSITVSPGERLLLVFTADVTAGLDLATTISGYASAGITIA
;
A
#
# COMPACT_ATOMS: atom_id res chain seq x y z
N MET A 1 21.37 -65.16 -128.57
CA MET A 1 20.60 -64.06 -129.24
C MET A 1 19.16 -64.25 -128.82
N THR A 2 18.38 -63.37 -128.20
CA THR A 2 18.36 -61.94 -127.76
C THR A 2 17.09 -61.86 -126.88
N GLY A 3 16.84 -60.91 -125.95
CA GLY A 3 17.46 -59.65 -125.62
C GLY A 3 16.67 -58.92 -124.53
N ALA A 4 17.26 -57.81 -124.07
CA ALA A 4 16.75 -56.66 -123.30
C ALA A 4 15.88 -56.90 -122.04
N THR A 5 16.50 -56.69 -120.86
CA THR A 5 15.79 -56.36 -119.62
C THR A 5 15.19 -54.96 -119.75
N GLY A 6 13.87 -54.84 -119.55
CA GLY A 6 13.16 -53.56 -119.63
C GLY A 6 13.51 -52.59 -118.51
N ASP A 7 13.40 -51.29 -118.82
CA ASP A 7 13.73 -50.18 -117.92
C ASP A 7 12.90 -50.21 -116.62
N THR A 8 13.57 -49.87 -115.51
CA THR A 8 12.92 -49.78 -114.19
C THR A 8 12.02 -48.54 -114.14
N GLY A 9 10.73 -48.76 -113.81
CA GLY A 9 9.73 -47.70 -113.75
C GLY A 9 10.05 -46.59 -112.74
N ALA A 10 9.59 -45.38 -113.05
CA ALA A 10 9.80 -44.17 -112.25
C ALA A 10 9.28 -44.33 -110.81
N THR A 11 10.05 -43.83 -109.84
CA THR A 11 9.64 -43.78 -108.43
C THR A 11 8.51 -42.78 -108.25
N GLY A 12 7.39 -43.22 -107.64
CA GLY A 12 6.20 -42.40 -107.43
C GLY A 12 6.43 -41.20 -106.50
N ALA A 13 5.62 -40.15 -106.67
CA ALA A 13 5.72 -38.90 -105.89
C ALA A 13 5.51 -39.14 -104.39
N THR A 14 6.36 -38.52 -103.55
CA THR A 14 6.22 -38.52 -102.10
C THR A 14 4.92 -37.84 -101.69
N GLY A 15 4.09 -38.53 -100.88
CA GLY A 15 2.81 -38.01 -100.40
C GLY A 15 2.95 -36.78 -99.50
N ALA A 16 1.89 -35.96 -99.46
CA ALA A 16 1.86 -34.71 -98.69
C ALA A 16 2.03 -34.96 -97.18
N THR A 17 2.82 -34.10 -96.51
CA THR A 17 2.97 -34.10 -95.05
C THR A 17 1.63 -33.85 -94.38
N GLY A 18 1.23 -34.74 -93.47
CA GLY A 18 -0.03 -34.63 -92.72
C GLY A 18 -0.08 -33.39 -91.82
N ALA A 19 -1.29 -32.92 -91.51
CA ALA A 19 -1.53 -31.75 -90.67
C ALA A 19 -0.94 -31.92 -89.25
N THR A 20 -0.32 -30.86 -88.73
CA THR A 20 0.14 -30.80 -87.33
C THR A 20 -1.06 -30.96 -86.39
N GLY A 21 -0.99 -31.94 -85.48
CA GLY A 21 -2.07 -32.21 -84.52
C GLY A 21 -2.30 -31.07 -83.51
N ASP A 22 -3.50 -31.03 -82.96
CA ASP A 22 -3.95 -29.98 -82.02
C ASP A 22 -3.06 -29.90 -80.76
N THR A 23 -2.86 -28.67 -80.27
CA THR A 23 -2.13 -28.43 -79.02
C THR A 23 -2.92 -29.01 -77.83
N GLY A 24 -2.27 -29.88 -77.04
CA GLY A 24 -2.89 -30.53 -75.89
C GLY A 24 -3.39 -29.55 -74.83
N ALA A 25 -4.44 -29.95 -74.10
CA ALA A 25 -5.08 -29.13 -73.07
C ALA A 25 -4.11 -28.73 -71.93
N THR A 26 -4.20 -27.47 -71.49
CA THR A 26 -3.47 -26.96 -70.32
C THR A 26 -3.80 -27.78 -69.07
N GLY A 27 -2.78 -28.30 -68.38
CA GLY A 27 -2.94 -29.10 -67.16
C GLY A 27 -3.62 -28.34 -66.02
N ALA A 28 -4.29 -29.07 -65.12
CA ALA A 28 -5.01 -28.50 -63.98
C ALA A 28 -4.08 -27.75 -63.01
N THR A 29 -4.57 -26.63 -62.47
CA THR A 29 -3.88 -25.87 -61.41
C THR A 29 -3.73 -26.73 -60.15
N GLY A 30 -2.52 -26.78 -59.59
CA GLY A 30 -2.23 -27.55 -58.38
C GLY A 30 -2.98 -27.06 -57.14
N ALA A 31 -3.16 -27.94 -56.15
CA ALA A 31 -3.88 -27.63 -54.91
C ALA A 31 -3.16 -26.56 -54.08
N THR A 32 -3.95 -25.67 -53.45
CA THR A 32 -3.46 -24.71 -52.45
C THR A 32 -2.85 -25.44 -51.26
N GLY A 33 -1.64 -25.08 -50.84
CA GLY A 33 -0.96 -25.71 -49.70
C GLY A 33 -1.65 -25.47 -48.36
N ASP A 34 -1.39 -26.35 -47.40
CA ASP A 34 -1.98 -26.31 -46.05
C ASP A 34 -1.61 -25.05 -45.27
N ALA A 35 -2.49 -24.60 -44.38
CA ALA A 35 -2.24 -23.49 -43.48
C ALA A 35 -1.09 -23.83 -42.50
N GLY A 36 -0.18 -22.88 -42.27
CA GLY A 36 0.93 -23.04 -41.33
C GLY A 36 0.46 -23.24 -39.88
N ALA A 37 1.25 -23.97 -39.09
CA ALA A 37 0.96 -24.23 -37.68
C ALA A 37 0.92 -22.94 -36.84
N THR A 38 -0.02 -22.85 -35.90
CA THR A 38 -0.08 -21.75 -34.92
C THR A 38 1.16 -21.80 -34.01
N GLY A 39 1.79 -20.64 -33.78
CA GLY A 39 2.96 -20.53 -32.91
C GLY A 39 2.65 -20.84 -31.44
N ALA A 40 3.68 -21.24 -30.68
CA ALA A 40 3.55 -21.57 -29.27
C ALA A 40 3.17 -20.34 -28.41
N ILE A 41 2.37 -20.57 -27.37
CA ILE A 41 2.08 -19.55 -26.34
C ILE A 41 3.37 -19.22 -25.59
N GLY A 42 3.68 -17.93 -25.43
CA GLY A 42 4.85 -17.47 -24.70
C GLY A 42 4.82 -17.85 -23.21
N ALA A 43 6.00 -17.94 -22.58
CA ALA A 43 6.10 -18.27 -21.17
C ALA A 43 5.43 -17.21 -20.27
N THR A 44 4.77 -17.65 -19.19
CA THR A 44 4.31 -16.76 -18.12
C THR A 44 5.51 -16.08 -17.46
N GLY A 45 5.45 -14.76 -17.27
CA GLY A 45 6.51 -14.00 -16.60
C GLY A 45 6.70 -14.39 -15.13
N ALA A 46 7.86 -14.07 -14.56
CA ALA A 46 8.14 -14.32 -13.14
C ALA A 46 7.19 -13.52 -12.22
N THR A 47 6.76 -14.14 -11.13
CA THR A 47 6.08 -13.43 -10.03
C THR A 47 7.07 -12.44 -9.39
N GLY A 48 6.65 -11.19 -9.18
CA GLY A 48 7.49 -10.18 -8.52
C GLY A 48 7.73 -10.50 -7.05
N ASP A 49 8.87 -10.07 -6.51
CA ASP A 49 9.21 -10.25 -5.10
C ASP A 49 8.19 -9.54 -4.19
N PRO A 50 7.79 -10.13 -3.05
CA PRO A 50 6.99 -9.45 -2.05
C PRO A 50 7.70 -8.18 -1.57
N GLY A 51 6.98 -7.05 -1.51
CA GLY A 51 7.52 -5.80 -0.96
C GLY A 51 8.04 -6.02 0.47
N SER A 52 9.33 -5.75 0.68
CA SER A 52 10.06 -6.02 1.93
C SER A 52 9.73 -5.06 3.09
N GLY A 53 8.76 -4.17 2.91
CA GLY A 53 8.22 -3.35 3.99
C GLY A 53 7.04 -2.47 3.56
N ALA A 54 6.33 -1.93 4.55
CA ALA A 54 5.22 -1.01 4.41
C ALA A 54 5.26 0.07 5.50
N ILE A 55 4.67 1.23 5.20
CA ILE A 55 4.39 2.27 6.20
C ILE A 55 2.88 2.36 6.37
N ILE A 56 2.41 2.33 7.62
CA ILE A 56 1.02 2.64 7.97
C ILE A 56 0.96 4.10 8.44
N PRO A 57 0.36 5.00 7.65
CA PRO A 57 0.20 6.40 8.05
C PRO A 57 -1.04 6.58 8.95
N PHE A 58 -0.85 7.31 10.03
CA PHE A 58 -1.93 7.83 10.86
C PHE A 58 -1.86 9.36 10.82
N ALA A 59 -2.99 10.02 10.60
CA ALA A 59 -3.06 11.47 10.56
C ALA A 59 -4.43 11.93 11.06
N SER A 60 -4.45 13.04 11.80
CA SER A 60 -5.66 13.76 12.18
C SER A 60 -6.25 14.51 10.97
N GLY A 61 -7.57 14.64 10.91
CA GLY A 61 -8.24 15.48 9.91
C GLY A 61 -8.43 16.93 10.37
N LEU A 62 -8.67 17.08 11.66
CA LEU A 62 -8.82 18.36 12.36
C LEU A 62 -7.83 18.42 13.52
N PRO A 63 -7.64 19.58 14.16
CA PRO A 63 -6.80 19.65 15.36
C PRO A 63 -7.32 18.71 16.44
N THR A 64 -6.47 17.80 16.92
CA THR A 64 -6.76 16.95 18.08
C THR A 64 -6.43 17.71 19.35
N SER A 65 -7.29 17.60 20.37
CA SER A 65 -7.17 18.35 21.62
C SER A 65 -6.93 17.41 22.79
N MET A 66 -5.94 17.72 23.62
CA MET A 66 -5.56 16.96 24.81
C MET A 66 -5.53 17.91 26.00
N THR A 67 -6.16 17.53 27.10
CA THR A 67 -6.18 18.35 28.33
C THR A 67 -5.26 17.72 29.37
N THR A 68 -4.29 18.48 29.86
CA THR A 68 -3.35 18.04 30.91
C THR A 68 -3.91 18.32 32.30
N VAL A 69 -3.66 17.45 33.30
CA VAL A 69 -3.76 17.74 34.76
C VAL A 69 -2.75 16.84 35.48
N LEU A 70 -1.96 17.36 36.43
CA LEU A 70 -1.01 16.57 37.23
C LEU A 70 -1.79 15.67 38.19
N GLY A 71 -1.63 14.36 37.99
CA GLY A 71 -2.35 13.34 38.75
C GLY A 71 -3.78 13.08 38.26
N GLY A 72 -4.21 13.65 37.13
CA GLY A 72 -5.53 13.44 36.55
C GLY A 72 -5.51 12.66 35.24
N THR A 73 -6.49 11.76 35.06
CA THR A 73 -6.72 10.97 33.84
C THR A 73 -7.74 11.61 32.88
N LEU A 74 -8.11 12.89 33.11
CA LEU A 74 -9.24 13.48 32.39
C LEU A 74 -8.79 14.03 31.03
N ASN A 75 -9.21 13.35 29.96
CA ASN A 75 -9.11 13.82 28.57
C ASN A 75 -7.69 14.15 28.07
N THR A 76 -6.66 13.48 28.61
CA THR A 76 -5.27 13.68 28.19
C THR A 76 -4.96 13.10 26.82
N SER A 77 -5.88 12.36 26.20
CA SER A 77 -5.60 11.62 24.97
C SER A 77 -6.49 11.95 23.77
N GLY A 78 -5.91 11.83 22.58
CA GLY A 78 -6.59 11.91 21.31
C GLY A 78 -6.22 10.74 20.39
N LEU A 79 -7.23 10.11 19.77
CA LEU A 79 -7.02 9.13 18.71
C LEU A 79 -6.86 9.84 17.39
N ILE A 80 -5.99 9.31 16.53
CA ILE A 80 -5.89 9.75 15.14
C ILE A 80 -5.85 8.54 14.20
N GLY A 81 -6.27 8.75 12.96
CA GLY A 81 -6.10 7.76 11.91
C GLY A 81 -6.83 8.15 10.63
N PHE A 82 -6.18 7.86 9.49
CA PHE A 82 -6.78 7.94 8.15
C PHE A 82 -7.45 9.28 7.81
N GLY A 83 -6.92 10.39 8.32
CA GLY A 83 -7.45 11.72 8.07
C GLY A 83 -8.61 12.11 8.97
N ASN A 84 -8.76 11.46 10.13
CA ASN A 84 -9.71 11.87 11.15
C ASN A 84 -9.16 11.66 12.57
N ASN A 85 -9.87 12.19 13.57
CA ASN A 85 -9.44 12.16 14.97
C ASN A 85 -10.61 12.30 15.94
N THR A 86 -10.41 11.84 17.17
CA THR A 86 -11.31 12.10 18.30
C THR A 86 -10.49 12.46 19.53
N SER A 87 -11.03 13.33 20.39
CA SER A 87 -10.35 13.85 21.57
C SER A 87 -11.03 13.34 22.85
N GLY A 88 -10.30 13.28 23.96
CA GLY A 88 -10.86 12.91 25.25
C GLY A 88 -11.10 11.41 25.43
N VAL A 89 -10.36 10.56 24.71
CA VAL A 89 -10.48 9.11 24.93
C VAL A 89 -9.83 8.76 26.26
N THR A 90 -10.55 8.07 27.14
CA THR A 90 -10.01 7.63 28.42
C THR A 90 -9.65 6.16 28.34
N ALA A 91 -8.37 5.83 28.50
CA ALA A 91 -7.92 4.45 28.61
C ALA A 91 -8.29 3.89 30.00
N THR A 92 -9.51 3.38 30.16
CA THR A 92 -9.95 2.80 31.43
C THR A 92 -9.14 1.54 31.74
N GLY A 93 -8.40 1.52 32.85
CA GLY A 93 -7.57 0.39 33.24
C GLY A 93 -6.42 0.08 32.27
N GLY A 94 -5.94 1.07 31.50
CA GLY A 94 -4.90 0.88 30.48
C GLY A 94 -5.42 0.28 29.17
N THR A 95 -6.74 0.12 29.04
CA THR A 95 -7.40 -0.36 27.82
C THR A 95 -8.23 0.73 27.18
N ILE A 96 -8.28 0.75 25.84
CA ILE A 96 -9.16 1.61 25.06
C ILE A 96 -10.23 0.73 24.45
N ASN A 97 -11.49 1.00 24.78
CA ASN A 97 -12.64 0.31 24.21
C ASN A 97 -13.34 1.22 23.21
N LEU A 98 -13.43 0.79 21.95
CA LEU A 98 -14.06 1.52 20.85
C LEU A 98 -15.58 1.27 20.77
N THR A 99 -16.15 0.50 21.70
CA THR A 99 -17.60 0.28 21.84
C THR A 99 -18.23 1.56 22.41
N GLY A 100 -18.37 2.57 21.56
CA GLY A 100 -19.07 3.81 21.86
C GLY A 100 -20.57 3.74 21.60
N ALA A 101 -21.29 4.79 22.00
CA ALA A 101 -22.69 4.96 21.62
C ALA A 101 -22.83 5.08 20.10
N ALA A 102 -23.98 4.70 19.54
CA ALA A 102 -24.23 4.86 18.11
C ALA A 102 -23.98 6.31 17.68
N GLY A 103 -23.19 6.49 16.61
CA GLY A 103 -22.83 7.80 16.08
C GLY A 103 -21.53 8.42 16.63
N THR A 104 -20.85 7.78 17.58
CA THR A 104 -19.51 8.24 18.00
C THR A 104 -18.42 7.73 17.06
N GLU A 105 -17.63 8.63 16.49
CA GLU A 105 -16.50 8.25 15.65
C GLU A 105 -15.26 7.97 16.51
N LEU A 106 -15.04 6.68 16.79
CA LEU A 106 -13.93 6.19 17.61
C LEU A 106 -13.04 5.18 16.87
N ASN A 107 -13.54 4.58 15.79
CA ASN A 107 -12.87 3.49 15.12
C ASN A 107 -11.87 3.97 14.06
N PHE A 108 -10.67 4.34 14.54
CA PHE A 108 -9.53 4.70 13.69
C PHE A 108 -8.49 3.58 13.58
N ALA A 109 -8.87 2.34 13.91
CA ALA A 109 -7.94 1.23 13.96
C ALA A 109 -7.64 0.67 12.56
N PHE A 110 -6.37 0.39 12.30
CA PHE A 110 -5.90 -0.35 11.13
C PHE A 110 -5.97 -1.85 11.36
N SER A 111 -6.57 -2.61 10.46
CA SER A 111 -6.51 -4.09 10.50
C SER A 111 -5.33 -4.60 9.69
N VAL A 112 -4.42 -5.33 10.33
CA VAL A 112 -3.20 -5.86 9.74
C VAL A 112 -3.54 -6.94 8.72
N PRO A 113 -3.15 -6.79 7.43
CA PRO A 113 -3.54 -7.74 6.38
C PRO A 113 -2.61 -8.96 6.29
N ARG A 114 -1.38 -8.86 6.79
CA ARG A 114 -0.36 -9.91 6.74
C ARG A 114 0.49 -9.91 7.99
N ALA A 115 1.17 -11.04 8.25
CA ALA A 115 2.20 -11.06 9.27
C ALA A 115 3.36 -10.12 8.91
N GLY A 116 4.00 -9.54 9.93
CA GLY A 116 5.14 -8.65 9.78
C GLY A 116 5.76 -8.26 11.12
N THR A 117 6.82 -7.47 11.07
CA THR A 117 7.49 -6.92 12.27
C THR A 117 7.48 -5.40 12.21
N ILE A 118 6.89 -4.74 13.21
CA ILE A 118 7.01 -3.30 13.38
C ILE A 118 8.45 -2.99 13.81
N THR A 119 9.14 -2.17 13.02
CA THR A 119 10.55 -1.81 13.20
C THR A 119 10.76 -0.39 13.71
N SER A 120 9.78 0.50 13.50
CA SER A 120 9.80 1.85 14.04
C SER A 120 8.41 2.47 14.14
N LEU A 121 8.26 3.38 15.10
CA LEU A 121 7.13 4.32 15.21
C LEU A 121 7.70 5.74 15.17
N ALA A 122 7.21 6.58 14.27
CA ALA A 122 7.53 8.00 14.21
C ALA A 122 6.27 8.82 14.44
N ALA A 123 6.39 9.99 15.08
CA ALA A 123 5.27 10.86 15.38
C ALA A 123 5.65 12.34 15.25
N TYR A 124 4.66 13.15 14.94
CA TYR A 124 4.76 14.59 14.71
C TYR A 124 3.52 15.30 15.24
N PHE A 125 3.71 16.46 15.85
CA PHE A 125 2.64 17.33 16.35
C PHE A 125 2.94 18.80 16.04
N SER A 126 1.92 19.55 15.64
CA SER A 126 2.00 20.99 15.36
C SER A 126 0.83 21.73 15.99
N THR A 127 1.09 22.69 16.88
CA THR A 127 0.03 23.45 17.59
C THR A 127 -0.79 24.33 16.64
N THR A 128 -2.08 24.46 16.91
CA THR A 128 -3.01 25.25 16.09
C THR A 128 -3.55 26.49 16.80
N THR A 129 -3.12 26.72 18.03
CA THR A 129 -3.46 27.89 18.83
C THR A 129 -2.24 28.33 19.63
N GLY A 130 -2.07 29.65 19.76
CA GLY A 130 -1.10 30.20 20.69
C GLY A 130 -1.53 29.89 22.12
N LEU A 131 -0.59 29.48 22.96
CA LEU A 131 -0.87 29.02 24.32
C LEU A 131 0.26 29.45 25.25
N THR A 132 -0.09 29.80 26.49
CA THR A 132 0.89 30.18 27.50
C THR A 132 0.96 29.10 28.57
N LEU A 133 2.05 28.36 28.59
CA LEU A 133 2.41 27.34 29.57
C LEU A 133 3.42 27.92 30.59
N VAL A 134 3.22 29.15 31.05
CA VAL A 134 4.19 29.81 31.95
C VAL A 134 4.32 28.99 33.23
N GLY A 135 5.55 28.56 33.50
CA GLY A 135 5.86 27.71 34.65
C GLY A 135 5.49 26.25 34.49
N SER A 136 4.98 25.79 33.34
CA SER A 136 4.62 24.39 33.07
C SER A 136 5.41 23.86 31.86
N THR A 137 5.81 22.60 31.91
CA THR A 137 6.38 21.88 30.76
C THR A 137 5.49 20.69 30.46
N VAL A 138 4.99 20.63 29.22
CA VAL A 138 4.13 19.56 28.75
C VAL A 138 4.87 18.73 27.71
N THR A 139 4.86 17.41 27.92
CA THR A 139 5.40 16.46 26.97
C THR A 139 4.26 15.77 26.25
N ILE A 140 4.36 15.69 24.92
CA ILE A 140 3.44 14.92 24.09
C ILE A 140 4.05 13.55 23.83
N THR A 141 3.24 12.51 23.93
CA THR A 141 3.65 11.13 23.66
C THR A 141 2.70 10.49 22.66
N ALA A 142 3.23 9.77 21.66
CA ALA A 142 2.43 8.93 20.78
C ALA A 142 2.66 7.46 21.15
N THR A 143 1.58 6.74 21.48
CA THR A 143 1.63 5.33 21.88
C THR A 143 0.82 4.48 20.91
N LEU A 144 1.42 3.38 20.47
CA LEU A 144 0.73 2.36 19.71
C LEU A 144 -0.07 1.46 20.65
N PHE A 145 -1.32 1.24 20.31
CA PHE A 145 -2.20 0.27 20.94
C PHE A 145 -2.54 -0.83 19.95
N ARG A 146 -2.78 -2.05 20.45
CA ARG A 146 -3.22 -3.18 19.63
C ARG A 146 -4.34 -3.96 20.25
N SER A 147 -5.09 -4.66 19.39
CA SER A 147 -6.06 -5.68 19.74
C SER A 147 -5.67 -6.97 19.01
N THR A 148 -5.24 -7.99 19.76
CA THR A 148 -4.73 -9.26 19.21
C THR A 148 -5.85 -10.24 18.87
N THR A 149 -6.93 -10.20 19.64
CA THR A 149 -8.25 -10.68 19.21
C THR A 149 -8.87 -9.55 18.41
N PRO A 150 -9.42 -9.74 17.19
CA PRO A 150 -9.95 -8.63 16.37
C PRO A 150 -11.25 -8.00 16.93
N ASP A 151 -11.21 -7.52 18.17
CA ASP A 151 -12.32 -6.90 18.88
C ASP A 151 -12.09 -5.38 19.06
N ASN A 152 -12.94 -4.73 19.85
CA ASN A 152 -12.91 -3.29 20.06
C ASN A 152 -12.07 -2.86 21.28
N THR A 153 -11.40 -3.78 21.95
CA THR A 153 -10.60 -3.53 23.15
C THR A 153 -9.13 -3.57 22.79
N PHE A 154 -8.44 -2.47 23.08
CA PHE A 154 -7.05 -2.27 22.72
C PHE A 154 -6.19 -2.08 23.97
N THR A 155 -5.00 -2.65 23.96
CA THR A 155 -3.97 -2.50 25.01
C THR A 155 -2.72 -1.83 24.43
N ALA A 156 -2.01 -1.05 25.24
CA ALA A 156 -0.76 -0.44 24.83
C ALA A 156 0.26 -1.52 24.41
N VAL A 157 0.98 -1.26 23.32
CA VAL A 157 2.06 -2.12 22.84
C VAL A 157 3.34 -1.77 23.59
N PRO A 158 3.91 -2.68 24.39
CA PRO A 158 5.13 -2.40 25.14
C PRO A 158 6.27 -1.93 24.25
N GLY A 159 6.90 -0.81 24.61
CA GLY A 159 8.03 -0.22 23.87
C GLY A 159 7.65 0.56 22.60
N ALA A 160 6.43 0.45 22.08
CA ALA A 160 5.98 1.23 20.92
C ALA A 160 5.42 2.60 21.34
N VAL A 161 6.29 3.40 21.92
CA VAL A 161 5.99 4.73 22.44
C VAL A 161 7.02 5.70 21.88
N VAL A 162 6.57 6.87 21.41
CA VAL A 162 7.42 7.98 20.98
C VAL A 162 7.14 9.16 21.88
N THR A 163 8.17 9.62 22.59
CA THR A 163 8.14 10.90 23.31
C THR A 163 8.58 11.99 22.35
N LEU A 164 7.73 13.00 22.14
CA LEU A 164 8.00 14.06 21.19
C LEU A 164 8.90 15.14 21.81
N SER A 165 9.81 15.67 21.00
CA SER A 165 10.77 16.71 21.37
C SER A 165 10.76 17.85 20.34
N PRO A 166 10.90 19.12 20.74
CA PRO A 166 11.02 19.60 22.13
C PRO A 166 9.70 19.47 22.90
N SER A 167 9.78 19.36 24.23
CA SER A 167 8.60 19.53 25.08
C SER A 167 8.05 20.96 24.98
N LEU A 168 6.76 21.13 25.20
CA LEU A 168 6.07 22.41 25.11
C LEU A 168 6.18 23.17 26.42
N THR A 169 6.69 24.41 26.39
CA THR A 169 6.86 25.24 27.59
C THR A 169 6.84 26.72 27.23
N GLY A 170 6.53 27.58 28.21
CA GLY A 170 6.53 29.03 28.01
C GLY A 170 5.42 29.51 27.07
N VAL A 171 5.71 30.50 26.23
CA VAL A 171 4.75 31.01 25.25
C VAL A 171 4.90 30.25 23.94
N LEU A 172 3.87 29.48 23.57
CA LEU A 172 3.79 28.74 22.32
C LEU A 172 3.17 29.61 21.23
N ALA A 173 3.83 29.68 20.08
CA ALA A 173 3.26 30.24 18.87
C ALA A 173 2.38 29.21 18.15
N LEU A 174 1.53 29.70 17.24
CA LEU A 174 0.88 28.85 16.23
C LEU A 174 1.95 28.12 15.42
N GLY A 175 1.73 26.83 15.18
CA GLY A 175 2.67 25.99 14.43
C GLY A 175 3.92 25.62 15.20
N THR A 176 3.91 25.65 16.54
CA THR A 176 5.01 25.11 17.33
C THR A 176 5.04 23.59 17.15
N ILE A 177 6.21 23.07 16.77
CA ILE A 177 6.38 21.67 16.36
C ILE A 177 7.09 20.87 17.44
N SER A 178 6.63 19.63 17.63
CA SER A 178 7.32 18.59 18.39
C SER A 178 7.26 17.29 17.59
N SER A 179 8.34 16.51 17.58
CA SER A 179 8.40 15.24 16.84
C SER A 179 9.36 14.25 17.47
N GLY A 180 9.29 12.99 17.03
CA GLY A 180 10.18 11.95 17.51
C GLY A 180 10.07 10.66 16.70
N ILE A 181 11.01 9.77 16.93
CA ILE A 181 11.01 8.41 16.38
C ILE A 181 11.57 7.43 17.41
N THR A 182 10.91 6.29 17.52
CA THR A 182 11.38 5.11 18.23
C THR A 182 11.68 4.05 17.18
N SER A 183 12.96 3.76 16.99
CA SER A 183 13.47 2.78 16.01
C SER A 183 14.00 1.53 16.70
N GLY A 184 14.34 0.50 15.93
CA GLY A 184 14.86 -0.76 16.46
C GLY A 184 13.81 -1.58 17.20
N LEU A 185 12.53 -1.34 16.91
CA LEU A 185 11.44 -2.15 17.44
C LEU A 185 11.49 -3.56 16.82
N SER A 186 11.02 -4.53 17.58
CA SER A 186 10.90 -5.93 17.13
C SER A 186 9.55 -6.48 17.59
N ILE A 187 8.48 -5.83 17.14
CA ILE A 187 7.11 -6.18 17.55
C ILE A 187 6.45 -6.95 16.42
N THR A 188 6.19 -8.22 16.64
CA THR A 188 5.47 -9.07 15.70
C THR A 188 4.00 -8.67 15.63
N VAL A 189 3.46 -8.67 14.41
CA VAL A 189 2.02 -8.53 14.15
C VAL A 189 1.53 -9.68 13.28
N SER A 190 0.32 -10.13 13.54
CA SER A 190 -0.36 -11.22 12.82
C SER A 190 -1.52 -10.70 11.96
N PRO A 191 -1.93 -11.42 10.91
CA PRO A 191 -3.13 -11.06 10.16
C PRO A 191 -4.36 -10.94 11.07
N GLY A 192 -5.14 -9.88 10.89
CA GLY A 192 -6.33 -9.60 11.69
C GLY A 192 -6.09 -8.82 12.98
N GLU A 193 -4.84 -8.69 13.45
CA GLU A 193 -4.53 -7.78 14.56
C GLU A 193 -4.91 -6.35 14.19
N ARG A 194 -5.44 -5.60 15.15
CA ARG A 194 -5.84 -4.21 14.94
C ARG A 194 -4.87 -3.28 15.63
N LEU A 195 -4.44 -2.22 14.96
CA LEU A 195 -3.52 -1.21 15.45
C LEU A 195 -4.21 0.14 15.59
N LEU A 196 -4.03 0.81 16.71
CA LEU A 196 -4.62 2.11 17.02
C LEU A 196 -3.55 3.05 17.54
N LEU A 197 -3.57 4.31 17.12
CA LEU A 197 -2.61 5.29 17.56
C LEU A 197 -3.24 6.35 18.47
N VAL A 198 -2.55 6.64 19.57
CA VAL A 198 -3.02 7.51 20.62
C VAL A 198 -1.96 8.54 20.96
N PHE A 199 -2.30 9.82 20.89
CA PHE A 199 -1.48 10.90 21.41
C PHE A 199 -1.93 11.22 22.84
N THR A 200 -0.99 11.44 23.75
CA THR A 200 -1.25 11.96 25.10
C THR A 200 -0.42 13.22 25.36
N ALA A 201 -0.92 14.09 26.24
CA ALA A 201 -0.18 15.23 26.76
C ALA A 201 -0.14 15.16 28.29
N ASP A 202 1.05 15.30 28.86
CA ASP A 202 1.30 15.18 30.29
C ASP A 202 2.16 16.34 30.78
N VAL A 203 1.82 16.93 31.94
CA VAL A 203 2.71 17.90 32.60
C VAL A 203 3.88 17.14 33.21
N THR A 204 5.08 17.34 32.69
CA THR A 204 6.29 16.61 33.10
C THR A 204 7.21 17.43 34.00
N ALA A 205 7.03 18.75 34.07
CA ALA A 205 7.71 19.62 35.03
C ALA A 205 6.94 20.92 35.28
N GLY A 206 7.15 21.52 36.46
CA GLY A 206 6.63 22.85 36.78
C GLY A 206 5.26 22.82 37.48
N LEU A 207 4.47 23.86 37.26
CA LEU A 207 3.13 24.04 37.81
C LEU A 207 2.14 23.08 37.16
N ASP A 208 1.24 22.56 37.98
CA ASP A 208 0.10 21.81 37.49
C ASP A 208 -1.06 22.75 37.15
N LEU A 209 -1.25 22.99 35.86
CA LEU A 209 -2.35 23.79 35.35
C LEU A 209 -3.11 22.99 34.31
N ALA A 210 -4.42 22.89 34.52
CA ALA A 210 -5.32 22.27 33.56
C ALA A 210 -5.24 23.04 32.23
N THR A 211 -4.61 22.43 31.22
CA THR A 211 -4.34 23.13 29.97
C THR A 211 -4.72 22.27 28.78
N THR A 212 -5.50 22.85 27.86
CA THR A 212 -5.85 22.20 26.60
C THR A 212 -4.84 22.58 25.53
N ILE A 213 -4.17 21.56 24.99
CA ILE A 213 -3.26 21.68 23.87
C ILE A 213 -3.98 21.15 22.63
N SER A 214 -4.04 21.95 21.59
CA SER A 214 -4.69 21.61 20.33
C SER A 214 -3.69 21.70 19.17
N GLY A 215 -3.71 20.71 18.29
CA GLY A 215 -2.79 20.68 17.15
C GLY A 215 -3.06 19.56 16.15
N TYR A 216 -2.44 19.68 14.98
CA TYR A 216 -2.42 18.60 13.99
C TYR A 216 -1.40 17.54 14.40
N ALA A 217 -1.81 16.27 14.32
CA ALA A 217 -0.98 15.13 14.71
C ALA A 217 -0.88 14.14 13.57
N SER A 218 0.30 13.59 13.36
CA SER A 218 0.54 12.51 12.41
C SER A 218 1.62 11.56 12.90
N ALA A 219 1.61 10.35 12.36
CA ALA A 219 2.58 9.32 12.69
C ALA A 219 2.67 8.26 11.60
N GLY A 220 3.76 7.51 11.63
CA GLY A 220 4.01 6.39 10.73
C GLY A 220 4.53 5.18 11.50
N ILE A 221 3.99 4.02 11.17
CA ILE A 221 4.51 2.73 11.64
C ILE A 221 5.19 2.05 10.47
N THR A 222 6.46 1.68 10.62
CA THR A 222 7.19 0.89 9.63
C THR A 222 7.06 -0.60 9.96
N ILE A 223 6.61 -1.40 9.00
CA ILE A 223 6.51 -2.86 9.10
C ILE A 223 7.39 -3.49 8.04
N ALA A 224 8.24 -4.44 8.43
CA ALA A 224 8.96 -5.34 7.54
C ALA A 224 8.19 -6.67 7.41
#